data_AF-A0A925SHZ2-F1
#
_entry.id   AF-A0A925SHZ2-F1
#
_cell.length_a   1.000
_cell.length_b   1.000
_cell.length_c   1.000
_cell.angle_alpha   90.00
_cell.angle_beta   90.00
_cell.angle_gamma   90.00
#
_symmetry.space_group_name_H-M   'P 1'
#
loop_
_entity.id
_entity.type
_entity.pdbx_description
1 polymer ?
#
loop_
_entity_poly.entity_id
_entity_poly.type
_entity_poly.pdbx_seq_one_letter_code
_entity_poly.pdbx_strand_id
1 'polypeptide(L)'
;MLAILLSAALQGIEALPVHVEVNHGESGDFKLILVGLPDAAVKESDDRVFSALANSGYGLLRTRTTINLAPGDLRKEGPFYDLPIALGILVATGQIAAPDIGDYLIAGELSLSGATRPVRGALALARLAR
;
A
#
# COMPACT_ATOMS: atom_id res chain seq x y z
N MET A 1 -0.55 -0.39 -16.13
CA MET A 1 0.57 0.43 -15.64
C MET A 1 0.91 -0.04 -14.25
N LEU A 2 2.18 -0.34 -14.00
CA LEU A 2 2.66 -0.98 -12.78
C LEU A 2 3.44 0.02 -11.92
N ALA A 3 3.11 0.11 -10.64
CA ALA A 3 3.92 0.76 -9.61
C ALA A 3 4.40 -0.30 -8.62
N ILE A 4 5.65 -0.19 -8.17
CA ILE A 4 6.25 -1.08 -7.17
C ILE A 4 6.85 -0.21 -6.08
N LEU A 5 6.50 -0.50 -4.82
CA LEU A 5 6.96 0.21 -3.64
C LEU A 5 7.50 -0.79 -2.64
N LEU A 6 8.48 -0.37 -1.83
CA LEU A 6 8.98 -1.15 -0.72
C LEU A 6 8.22 -0.80 0.56
N SER A 7 7.79 -1.83 1.28
CA SER A 7 7.22 -1.79 2.62
C SER A 7 7.85 -2.92 3.44
N ALA A 8 7.24 -3.29 4.56
CA ALA A 8 7.68 -4.44 5.34
C ALA A 8 6.53 -5.09 6.09
N ALA A 9 6.65 -6.37 6.43
CA ALA A 9 5.84 -7.00 7.45
C ALA A 9 6.62 -7.11 8.77
N LEU A 10 5.91 -7.13 9.88
CA LEU A 10 6.49 -7.39 11.19
C LEU A 10 6.29 -8.85 11.57
N GLN A 11 7.39 -9.54 11.86
CA GLN A 11 7.37 -10.89 12.40
C GLN A 11 8.07 -10.90 13.77
N GLY A 12 7.26 -10.85 14.83
CA GLY A 12 7.77 -10.65 16.19
C GLY A 12 8.44 -9.28 16.32
N ILE A 13 9.77 -9.29 16.47
CA ILE A 13 10.59 -8.07 16.59
C ILE A 13 11.35 -7.72 15.29
N GLU A 14 11.25 -8.56 14.27
CA GLU A 14 11.93 -8.37 12.99
C GLU A 14 11.00 -7.74 11.96
N ALA A 15 11.57 -6.96 11.05
CA ALA A 15 10.89 -6.47 9.87
C ALA A 15 11.41 -7.24 8.65
N LEU A 16 10.50 -7.73 7.82
CA LEU A 16 10.80 -8.43 6.58
C LEU A 16 10.31 -7.62 5.39
N PRO A 17 11.10 -7.47 4.31
CA PRO A 17 10.72 -6.64 3.19
C PRO A 17 9.47 -7.17 2.50
N VAL A 18 8.57 -6.25 2.13
CA VAL A 18 7.36 -6.54 1.37
C VAL A 18 7.28 -5.60 0.19
N HIS A 19 7.15 -6.13 -1.02
CA HIS A 19 6.84 -5.33 -2.20
C HIS A 19 5.33 -5.12 -2.29
N VAL A 20 4.92 -3.87 -2.45
CA VAL A 20 3.56 -3.47 -2.76
C VAL A 20 3.52 -3.16 -4.24
N GLU A 21 2.95 -4.07 -5.02
CA GLU A 21 2.83 -3.97 -6.47
C GLU A 21 1.40 -3.57 -6.82
N VAL A 22 1.23 -2.43 -7.50
CA VAL A 22 -0.07 -1.94 -7.94
C VAL A 22 -0.12 -1.94 -9.46
N ASN A 23 -0.92 -2.83 -10.03
CA ASN A 23 -1.16 -2.90 -11.46
C ASN A 23 -2.52 -2.27 -11.79
N HIS A 24 -2.50 -1.14 -12.47
CA HIS A 24 -3.67 -0.37 -12.86
C HIS A 24 -3.97 -0.47 -14.37
N GLY A 25 -5.22 -0.29 -14.78
CA GLY A 25 -5.63 -0.29 -16.18
C GLY A 25 -5.86 -1.68 -16.76
N GLU A 26 -6.10 -2.67 -15.92
CA GLU A 26 -6.46 -4.02 -16.38
C GLU A 26 -7.86 -4.03 -17.03
N SER A 27 -8.03 -4.88 -18.04
CA SER A 27 -9.32 -5.05 -18.71
C SER A 27 -10.39 -5.65 -17.79
N GLY A 28 -11.64 -5.24 -18.00
CA GLY A 28 -12.82 -5.75 -17.29
C GLY A 28 -13.46 -4.71 -16.38
N ASP A 29 -14.43 -5.16 -15.59
CA ASP A 29 -15.22 -4.29 -14.70
C ASP A 29 -14.35 -3.64 -13.63
N PHE A 30 -14.79 -2.47 -13.17
CA PHE A 30 -14.20 -1.79 -12.03
C PHE A 30 -14.14 -2.72 -10.83
N LYS A 31 -12.92 -3.05 -10.39
CA LYS A 31 -12.68 -3.92 -9.24
C LYS A 31 -11.30 -3.67 -8.67
N LEU A 32 -11.22 -3.50 -7.35
CA LEU A 32 -9.97 -3.60 -6.62
C LEU A 32 -9.76 -5.06 -6.18
N ILE A 33 -8.53 -5.56 -6.35
CA ILE A 33 -8.18 -6.93 -5.99
C ILE A 33 -6.93 -6.88 -5.12
N LEU A 34 -7.02 -7.36 -3.89
CA LEU A 34 -5.89 -7.44 -2.97
C LEU A 34 -5.48 -8.89 -2.75
N VAL A 35 -4.21 -9.23 -3.04
CA VAL A 35 -3.64 -10.57 -2.92
C VAL A 35 -2.31 -10.57 -2.16
N GLY A 36 -1.84 -11.75 -1.75
CA GLY A 36 -0.60 -11.91 -0.99
C GLY A 36 -0.80 -12.14 0.50
N LEU A 37 -1.78 -12.97 0.89
CA LEU A 37 -2.13 -13.29 2.28
C LEU A 37 -2.33 -12.07 3.22
N PRO A 38 -3.18 -11.09 2.84
CA PRO A 38 -3.59 -10.03 3.74
C PRO A 38 -4.52 -10.56 4.84
N ASP A 39 -4.38 -10.02 6.05
CA ASP A 39 -5.36 -10.20 7.13
C ASP A 39 -6.64 -9.37 6.88
N ALA A 40 -7.59 -9.43 7.82
CA ALA A 40 -8.84 -8.70 7.70
C ALA A 40 -8.63 -7.17 7.68
N ALA A 41 -7.75 -6.64 8.53
CA ALA A 41 -7.49 -5.20 8.62
C ALA A 41 -6.91 -4.65 7.31
N VAL A 42 -6.03 -5.41 6.66
CA VAL A 42 -5.45 -5.10 5.35
C VAL A 42 -6.51 -5.19 4.25
N LYS A 43 -7.37 -6.22 4.24
CA LYS A 43 -8.49 -6.33 3.28
C LYS A 43 -9.51 -5.21 3.39
N GLU A 44 -9.76 -4.71 4.59
CA GLU A 44 -10.67 -3.59 4.86
C GLU A 44 -10.01 -2.22 4.64
N SER A 45 -8.75 -2.19 4.18
CA SER A 45 -8.03 -0.94 3.91
C SER A 45 -8.60 -0.18 2.72
N ASP A 46 -9.29 -0.86 1.80
CA ASP A 46 -9.80 -0.27 0.56
C ASP A 46 -10.65 0.98 0.84
N ASP A 47 -11.61 0.87 1.76
CA ASP A 47 -12.47 2.00 2.15
C ASP A 47 -11.67 3.15 2.76
N ARG A 48 -10.64 2.84 3.57
CA ARG A 48 -9.77 3.84 4.20
C ARG A 48 -8.90 4.55 3.18
N VAL A 49 -8.26 3.79 2.29
CA VAL A 49 -7.40 4.27 1.21
C VAL A 49 -8.19 5.16 0.27
N PHE A 50 -9.35 4.71 -0.21
CA PHE A 50 -10.16 5.51 -1.13
C PHE A 50 -10.70 6.78 -0.48
N SER A 51 -11.18 6.70 0.76
CA SER A 51 -11.61 7.89 1.51
C SER A 51 -10.46 8.88 1.71
N ALA A 52 -9.28 8.38 2.08
CA ALA A 52 -8.09 9.19 2.28
C ALA A 52 -7.65 9.89 0.98
N LEU A 53 -7.61 9.16 -0.14
CA LEU A 53 -7.27 9.70 -1.45
C LEU A 53 -8.26 10.79 -1.88
N ALA A 54 -9.56 10.52 -1.77
CA ALA A 54 -10.62 11.46 -2.13
C ALA A 54 -10.56 12.74 -1.28
N ASN A 55 -10.42 12.61 0.04
CA ASN A 55 -10.30 13.76 0.95
C ASN A 55 -8.97 14.51 0.81
N SER A 56 -7.97 13.91 0.16
CA SER A 56 -6.69 14.55 -0.19
C SER A 56 -6.72 15.21 -1.58
N GLY A 57 -7.86 15.18 -2.29
CA GLY A 57 -8.03 15.79 -3.60
C GLY A 57 -7.59 14.93 -4.79
N TYR A 58 -7.30 13.64 -4.57
CA TYR A 58 -6.94 12.72 -5.64
C TYR A 58 -8.16 12.02 -6.25
N GLY A 59 -8.06 11.66 -7.53
CA GLY A 59 -9.05 10.91 -8.26
C GLY A 59 -9.12 9.44 -7.86
N LEU A 60 -10.32 8.88 -7.87
CA LEU A 60 -10.57 7.46 -7.64
C LEU A 60 -10.22 6.62 -8.87
N LEU A 61 -9.97 5.34 -8.62
CA LEU A 61 -9.78 4.32 -9.64
C LEU A 61 -11.03 4.21 -10.54
N ARG A 62 -10.82 3.96 -11.84
CA ARG A 62 -11.91 3.80 -12.83
C ARG A 62 -11.88 2.47 -13.59
N THR A 63 -10.84 1.67 -13.37
CA THR A 63 -10.64 0.38 -14.03
C THR A 63 -10.34 -0.68 -12.98
N ARG A 64 -10.33 -1.94 -13.41
CA ARG A 64 -9.74 -3.02 -12.63
C ARG A 64 -8.30 -2.68 -12.23
N THR A 65 -7.98 -2.90 -10.96
CA THR A 65 -6.66 -2.64 -10.37
C THR A 65 -6.33 -3.75 -9.38
N THR A 66 -5.18 -4.39 -9.55
CA THR A 66 -4.70 -5.45 -8.67
C THR A 66 -3.55 -4.94 -7.82
N ILE A 67 -3.64 -5.17 -6.51
CA ILE A 67 -2.62 -4.89 -5.52
C ILE A 67 -2.09 -6.23 -5.03
N ASN A 68 -0.81 -6.48 -5.24
CA ASN A 68 -0.12 -7.68 -4.77
C ASN A 68 0.88 -7.32 -3.67
N LEU A 69 0.79 -8.01 -2.54
CA LEU A 69 1.74 -7.90 -1.43
C LEU A 69 2.70 -9.11 -1.48
N ALA A 70 3.92 -8.92 -1.95
CA ALA A 70 4.92 -9.98 -2.08
C ALA A 70 5.99 -9.90 -0.98
N PRO A 71 6.49 -11.02 -0.43
CA PRO A 71 6.32 -12.40 -0.92
C PRO A 71 5.04 -13.06 -0.39
N GLY A 72 4.37 -13.85 -1.22
CA GLY A 72 3.01 -14.35 -0.97
C GLY A 72 2.86 -15.40 0.14
N ASP A 73 3.96 -15.93 0.66
CA ASP A 73 4.03 -16.89 1.78
C ASP A 73 4.07 -16.22 3.16
N LEU A 74 4.43 -14.94 3.19
CA LEU A 74 4.41 -14.11 4.40
C LEU A 74 3.02 -13.52 4.64
N ARG A 75 2.53 -13.60 5.88
CA ARG A 75 1.27 -12.94 6.29
C ARG A 75 1.48 -11.43 6.43
N LYS A 76 0.56 -10.64 5.88
CA LYS A 76 0.58 -9.18 5.99
C LYS A 76 -0.53 -8.77 6.95
N GLU A 77 -0.11 -8.37 8.14
CA GLU A 77 -0.99 -8.05 9.24
C GLU A 77 -0.94 -6.56 9.58
N GLY A 78 -2.11 -6.00 9.89
CA GLY A 78 -2.25 -4.64 10.37
C GLY A 78 -2.36 -3.55 9.30
N PRO A 79 -2.84 -2.36 9.68
CA PRO A 79 -3.27 -1.30 8.75
C PRO A 79 -2.13 -0.42 8.18
N PHE A 80 -0.86 -0.68 8.51
CA PHE A 80 0.25 0.17 8.05
C PHE A 80 0.58 0.02 6.55
N TYR A 81 -0.17 -0.82 5.83
CA TYR A 81 -0.15 -0.91 4.37
C TYR A 81 -1.04 0.14 3.70
N ASP A 82 -1.89 0.87 4.44
CA ASP A 82 -2.78 1.88 3.87
C ASP A 82 -1.99 2.92 3.04
N LEU A 83 -0.94 3.51 3.61
CA LEU A 83 -0.11 4.52 2.95
C LEU A 83 0.63 3.99 1.70
N PRO A 84 1.41 2.89 1.76
CA PRO A 84 2.10 2.40 0.56
C PRO A 84 1.13 1.94 -0.52
N ILE A 85 -0.05 1.40 -0.18
CA ILE A 85 -1.09 1.07 -1.16
C ILE A 85 -1.63 2.35 -1.83
N ALA A 86 -1.96 3.37 -1.05
CA ALA A 86 -2.45 4.65 -1.58
C ALA A 86 -1.45 5.30 -2.54
N LEU A 87 -0.18 5.35 -2.16
CA LEU A 87 0.89 5.88 -3.01
C LEU A 87 1.09 5.03 -4.28
N GLY A 88 1.02 3.70 -4.17
CA GLY A 88 1.09 2.82 -5.32
C GLY A 88 -0.05 3.04 -6.31
N ILE A 89 -1.26 3.28 -5.82
CA ILE A 89 -2.40 3.69 -6.65
C ILE A 89 -2.10 5.02 -7.36
N LEU A 90 -1.61 6.03 -6.65
CA LEU A 90 -1.33 7.34 -7.23
C LEU A 90 -0.25 7.28 -8.31
N VAL A 91 0.82 6.52 -8.09
CA VAL A 91 1.88 6.30 -9.10
C VAL A 91 1.35 5.49 -10.27
N ALA A 92 0.66 4.37 -10.02
CA ALA A 92 0.14 3.49 -11.07
C ALA A 92 -0.97 4.15 -11.92
N THR A 93 -1.63 5.19 -11.39
CA THR A 93 -2.62 6.00 -12.13
C THR A 93 -2.01 7.25 -12.77
N GLY A 94 -0.73 7.54 -12.53
CA GLY A 94 -0.04 8.72 -13.05
C GLY A 94 -0.50 10.04 -12.42
N GLN A 95 -1.16 9.99 -11.26
CA GLN A 95 -1.60 11.19 -10.53
C GLN A 95 -0.45 11.89 -9.80
N ILE A 96 0.63 11.17 -9.50
CA ILE A 96 1.88 11.73 -8.99
C ILE A 96 3.07 11.18 -9.78
N ALA A 97 4.11 11.99 -9.92
CA ALA A 97 5.40 11.56 -10.43
C ALA A 97 6.34 11.30 -9.25
N ALA A 98 6.75 10.05 -9.08
CA ALA A 98 7.63 9.62 -7.99
C ALA A 98 8.66 8.61 -8.53
N PRO A 99 9.66 9.04 -9.32
CA PRO A 99 10.62 8.15 -9.96
C PRO A 99 11.46 7.36 -8.94
N ASP A 100 11.74 7.97 -7.78
CA ASP A 100 12.60 7.43 -6.74
C ASP A 100 11.79 6.69 -5.65
N ILE A 101 10.50 6.42 -5.87
CA ILE A 101 9.64 5.83 -4.83
C ILE A 101 10.09 4.44 -4.38
N GLY A 102 10.81 3.73 -5.25
CA GLY A 102 11.40 2.42 -4.94
C GLY A 102 12.58 2.49 -3.97
N ASP A 103 13.19 3.66 -3.77
CA ASP A 103 14.35 3.85 -2.88
C ASP A 103 13.94 4.03 -1.41
N TYR A 104 12.63 4.09 -1.13
CA TYR A 104 12.09 4.30 0.20
C TYR A 104 11.35 3.07 0.70
N LEU A 105 11.58 2.72 1.97
CA LEU A 105 10.68 1.85 2.71
C LEU A 105 9.53 2.67 3.28
N ILE A 106 8.32 2.37 2.85
CA ILE A 106 7.11 3.12 3.20
C ILE A 106 6.17 2.24 4.03
N ALA A 107 5.78 2.76 5.19
CA ALA A 107 4.75 2.19 6.05
C ALA A 107 3.99 3.32 6.73
N GLY A 108 2.66 3.21 6.79
CA GLY A 108 1.80 4.25 7.35
C GLY A 108 0.35 3.84 7.35
N GLU A 109 -0.34 4.17 8.44
CA GLU A 109 -1.80 4.06 8.51
C GLU A 109 -2.44 5.33 7.96
N LEU A 110 -3.62 5.24 7.34
CA LEU A 110 -4.36 6.40 6.87
C LEU A 110 -5.66 6.58 7.66
N SER A 111 -5.95 7.82 8.04
CA SER A 111 -7.31 8.21 8.43
C SER A 111 -8.16 8.45 7.18
N LEU A 112 -9.50 8.38 7.36
CA LEU A 112 -10.43 8.75 6.29
C LEU A 112 -10.23 10.19 5.79
N SER A 113 -9.66 11.08 6.61
CA SER A 113 -9.37 12.47 6.24
C SER A 113 -8.10 12.65 5.40
N GLY A 114 -7.36 11.58 5.11
CA GLY A 114 -6.06 11.65 4.42
C GLY A 114 -4.87 11.90 5.36
N ALA A 115 -5.08 11.99 6.67
CA ALA A 115 -3.97 12.17 7.61
C ALA A 115 -3.24 10.85 7.85
N THR A 116 -1.92 10.90 7.81
CA THR A 116 -1.07 9.75 8.17
C THR A 116 -1.06 9.53 9.68
N ARG A 117 -1.08 8.26 10.08
CA ARG A 117 -1.01 7.84 11.49
C ARG A 117 0.27 7.06 11.77
N PRO A 118 0.77 7.12 13.02
CA PRO A 118 1.96 6.40 13.41
C PRO A 118 1.73 4.89 13.33
N VAL A 119 2.79 4.15 13.05
CA VAL A 119 2.76 2.68 12.93
C VAL A 119 3.50 2.04 14.10
N ARG A 120 3.08 0.83 14.46
CA ARG A 120 3.85 -0.01 15.39
C ARG A 120 5.07 -0.59 14.68
N GLY A 121 6.12 -0.91 15.44
CA GLY A 121 7.35 -1.52 14.90
C GLY A 121 8.27 -0.56 14.13
N ALA A 122 8.08 0.76 14.23
CA ALA A 122 8.87 1.77 13.53
C ALA A 122 10.39 1.59 13.68
N LEU A 123 10.88 1.11 14.84
CA LEU A 123 12.29 0.82 15.03
C LEU A 123 12.79 -0.33 14.14
N ALA A 124 12.03 -1.43 14.04
CA ALA A 124 12.39 -2.57 13.19
C ALA A 124 12.36 -2.18 11.72
N LEU A 125 11.32 -1.43 11.31
CA LEU A 125 11.21 -0.86 9.96
C LEU A 125 12.39 0.04 9.60
N ALA A 126 12.75 0.96 10.51
CA ALA A 126 13.88 1.86 10.31
C ALA A 126 15.23 1.13 10.27
N ARG A 127 15.36 -0.04 10.92
CA ARG A 127 16.55 -0.88 10.82
C ARG A 127 16.62 -1.61 9.48
N LEU A 128 15.49 -2.05 8.95
CA LEU A 128 15.40 -2.69 7.64
C LEU A 128 15.63 -1.69 6.49
N ALA A 129 15.25 -0.43 6.68
CA ALA A 129 15.40 0.64 5.70
C ALA A 129 16.83 1.21 5.58
N ARG A 130 17.79 0.71 6.37
CA ARG A 130 19.21 1.11 6.31
C ARG A 130 19.97 0.31 5.27
#